data_AF-A0A2G5HYV5-F1
#
_entry.id   AF-A0A2G5HYV5-F1
#
_cell.length_a   1.000
_cell.length_b   1.000
_cell.length_c   1.000
_cell.angle_alpha   90.00
_cell.angle_beta   90.00
_cell.angle_gamma   90.00
#
_symmetry.space_group_name_H-M   'P 1'
#
loop_
_entity.id
_entity.type
_entity.pdbx_description
1 polymer ?
#
loop_
_entity_poly.entity_id
_entity_poly.type
_entity_poly.pdbx_seq_one_letter_code
_entity_poly.pdbx_strand_id
1 'polypeptide(L)'
;MRVEFPSRRKAGDSSFEYAFQRREKEERETAALPLILPDQFALLSKQGQATPEHARSCVYHLKNDLQIKPLSQRGSDSEAGHVGGRVLHWLWGQDMNVRDELSLDRIFVERLSYFLVAEGREEFLWKWLLHELATTKRRVNKPGRHLWVPGIMNAQREFFDSVVPPLRTLHRALEDFSGRRLWPMTFAAAVAGQIMITSNNVPPYDPALFTVVLRANEAGKKGPVLRYTQAAAMLFHPTQPNARFFLNETSEYLKLGINTARDAAQNAFAAHVLRAAYIFRLQNNAKDAAWLEAIVKTRFPVVWAAREKKRLTELETDPKLEVLRRQYTGQAPPTFDPWS
;
A
#
# COMPACT_ATOMS: atom_id res chain seq x y z
N MET A 1 15.42 -40.83 30.53
CA MET A 1 15.92 -39.95 29.45
C MET A 1 15.01 -38.74 29.35
N ARG A 2 15.46 -37.57 29.81
CA ARG A 2 14.78 -36.29 29.58
C ARG A 2 15.31 -35.74 28.26
N VAL A 3 14.42 -35.54 27.29
CA VAL A 3 14.74 -34.82 26.06
C VAL A 3 14.62 -33.33 26.38
N GLU A 4 15.75 -32.66 26.59
CA GLU A 4 15.80 -31.20 26.67
C GLU A 4 15.62 -30.64 25.26
N PHE A 5 14.51 -29.92 25.04
CA PHE A 5 14.36 -29.10 23.84
C PHE A 5 15.19 -27.83 24.00
N PRO A 6 15.98 -27.44 22.99
CA PRO A 6 16.75 -26.21 23.07
C PRO A 6 15.80 -25.02 23.14
N SER A 7 15.97 -24.23 24.21
CA SER A 7 15.45 -22.88 24.35
C SER A 7 15.76 -22.10 23.07
N ARG A 8 14.75 -21.94 22.21
CA ARG A 8 14.81 -20.99 21.11
C ARG A 8 14.93 -19.62 21.73
N ARG A 9 16.11 -19.02 21.57
CA ARG A 9 16.35 -17.59 21.79
C ARG A 9 15.12 -16.81 21.31
N LYS A 10 14.53 -16.01 22.20
CA LYS A 10 13.53 -15.00 21.84
C LYS A 10 14.11 -14.16 20.71
N ALA A 11 13.69 -14.41 19.48
CA ALA A 11 13.93 -13.50 18.38
C ALA A 11 13.10 -12.25 18.70
N GLY A 12 13.75 -11.26 19.29
CA GLY A 12 13.12 -10.01 19.65
C GLY A 12 12.46 -9.32 18.47
N ASP A 13 11.47 -8.51 18.80
CA ASP A 13 10.59 -7.61 18.02
C ASP A 13 11.23 -6.68 16.96
N SER A 14 12.41 -6.99 16.44
CA SER A 14 13.30 -6.04 15.77
C SER A 14 13.09 -5.84 14.26
N SER A 15 11.90 -6.06 13.69
CA SER A 15 11.74 -5.98 12.22
C SER A 15 10.75 -4.91 11.71
N PHE A 16 9.63 -4.65 12.40
CA PHE A 16 8.76 -3.51 12.05
C PHE A 16 9.20 -2.24 12.78
N GLU A 17 9.49 -2.32 14.07
CA GLU A 17 10.14 -1.25 14.81
C GLU A 17 11.40 -0.81 14.05
N TYR A 18 12.24 -1.76 13.64
CA TYR A 18 13.39 -1.47 12.79
C TYR A 18 13.02 -0.92 11.41
N ALA A 19 12.00 -1.42 10.70
CA ALA A 19 11.63 -0.87 9.40
C ALA A 19 10.98 0.53 9.50
N PHE A 20 10.25 0.80 10.57
CA PHE A 20 9.65 2.09 10.88
C PHE A 20 10.72 3.08 11.34
N GLN A 21 11.55 2.71 12.30
CA GLN A 21 12.73 3.46 12.73
C GLN A 21 13.67 3.72 11.56
N ARG A 22 13.87 2.75 10.66
CA ARG A 22 14.67 2.94 9.44
C ARG A 22 14.02 3.93 8.50
N ARG A 23 12.69 3.89 8.31
CA ARG A 23 11.97 4.91 7.51
C ARG A 23 12.05 6.29 8.14
N GLU A 24 11.81 6.40 9.44
CA GLU A 24 11.92 7.67 10.16
C GLU A 24 13.35 8.20 10.08
N LYS A 25 14.35 7.32 10.19
CA LYS A 25 15.75 7.67 10.01
C LYS A 25 16.03 8.16 8.58
N GLU A 26 15.62 7.42 7.56
CA GLU A 26 15.74 7.80 6.15
C GLU A 26 15.08 9.17 5.88
N GLU A 27 13.89 9.42 6.45
CA GLU A 27 13.17 10.70 6.32
C GLU A 27 13.90 11.83 7.04
N ARG A 28 14.39 11.61 8.26
CA ARG A 28 15.18 12.60 9.02
C ARG A 28 16.50 12.94 8.33
N GLU A 29 17.19 11.93 7.79
CA GLU A 29 18.43 12.11 7.03
C GLU A 29 18.18 12.91 5.76
N THR A 30 17.10 12.61 5.04
CA THR A 30 16.72 13.38 3.84
C THR A 30 16.31 14.80 4.18
N ALA A 31 15.56 15.00 5.28
CA ALA A 31 15.16 16.32 5.76
C ALA A 31 16.34 17.19 6.21
N ALA A 32 17.42 16.57 6.69
CA ALA A 32 18.64 17.27 7.10
C ALA A 32 19.52 17.71 5.92
N LEU A 33 19.21 17.29 4.68
CA LEU A 33 19.96 17.73 3.51
C LEU A 33 19.77 19.24 3.27
N PRO A 34 20.82 19.97 2.85
CA PRO A 34 20.71 21.38 2.48
C PRO A 34 19.63 21.58 1.43
N LEU A 35 18.75 22.58 1.62
CA LEU A 35 17.67 22.89 0.69
C LEU A 35 18.25 23.21 -0.71
N ILE A 36 17.80 22.47 -1.71
CA ILE A 36 18.12 22.72 -3.13
C ILE A 36 16.83 23.07 -3.87
N LEU A 37 16.75 24.30 -4.37
CA LEU A 37 15.61 24.73 -5.17
C LEU A 37 15.66 24.16 -6.60
N PRO A 38 14.52 24.03 -7.31
CA PRO A 38 14.47 23.49 -8.67
C PRO A 38 15.40 24.16 -9.69
N ASP A 39 15.52 25.49 -9.63
CA ASP A 39 16.38 26.23 -10.54
C ASP A 39 17.85 26.12 -10.17
N GLN A 40 18.16 26.00 -8.88
CA GLN A 40 19.50 25.71 -8.41
C GLN A 40 19.95 24.31 -8.84
N PHE A 41 19.08 23.30 -8.73
CA PHE A 41 19.36 21.97 -9.25
C PHE A 41 19.60 21.99 -10.76
N ALA A 42 18.77 22.73 -11.52
CA ALA A 42 18.95 22.87 -12.96
C ALA A 42 20.30 23.50 -13.33
N LEU A 43 20.75 24.51 -12.59
CA LEU A 43 22.06 25.14 -12.77
C LEU A 43 23.20 24.16 -12.49
N LEU A 44 23.15 23.48 -11.33
CA LEU A 44 24.15 22.47 -10.94
C LEU A 44 24.22 21.33 -11.97
N SER A 45 23.06 20.88 -12.48
CA SER A 45 23.00 19.84 -13.51
C SER A 45 23.66 20.28 -14.81
N LYS A 46 23.41 21.52 -15.27
CA LYS A 46 24.04 22.07 -16.48
C LYS A 46 25.55 22.21 -16.35
N GLN A 47 26.03 22.48 -15.13
CA GLN A 47 27.46 22.61 -14.82
C GLN A 47 28.16 21.26 -14.58
N GLY A 48 27.43 20.14 -14.60
CA GLY A 48 27.97 18.82 -14.27
C GLY A 48 28.32 18.65 -12.78
N GLN A 49 27.72 19.47 -11.91
CA GLN A 49 27.98 19.51 -10.47
C GLN A 49 26.82 18.96 -9.61
N ALA A 50 25.71 18.57 -10.25
CA ALA A 50 24.60 17.96 -9.54
C ALA A 50 24.98 16.57 -8.99
N THR A 51 24.52 16.25 -7.78
CA THR A 51 24.79 14.98 -7.08
C THR A 51 23.47 14.31 -6.69
N PRO A 52 23.48 13.02 -6.29
CA PRO A 52 22.30 12.34 -5.77
C PRO A 52 21.64 13.06 -4.58
N GLU A 53 22.43 13.63 -3.66
CA GLU A 53 21.93 14.40 -2.52
C GLU A 53 21.20 15.66 -2.97
N HIS A 54 21.72 16.35 -3.99
CA HIS A 54 21.05 17.52 -4.57
C HIS A 54 19.68 17.13 -5.16
N ALA A 55 19.61 16.01 -5.88
CA ALA A 55 18.35 15.51 -6.44
C ALA A 55 17.35 15.11 -5.33
N ARG A 56 17.81 14.38 -4.30
CA ARG A 56 17.00 13.99 -3.12
C ARG A 56 16.42 15.21 -2.41
N SER A 57 17.29 16.17 -2.07
CA SER A 57 16.91 17.41 -1.40
C SER A 57 15.86 18.17 -2.22
N CYS A 58 16.09 18.31 -3.53
CA CYS A 58 15.21 19.06 -4.41
C CYS A 58 13.79 18.50 -4.46
N VAL A 59 13.62 17.20 -4.70
CA VAL A 59 12.28 16.58 -4.76
C VAL A 59 11.63 16.46 -3.38
N TYR A 60 12.42 16.28 -2.32
CA TYR A 60 11.92 16.14 -0.96
C TYR A 60 11.30 17.44 -0.46
N HIS A 61 12.08 18.52 -0.43
CA HIS A 61 11.63 19.79 0.12
C HIS A 61 10.50 20.39 -0.71
N LEU A 62 10.59 20.34 -2.04
CA LEU A 62 9.51 20.84 -2.89
C LEU A 62 8.20 20.09 -2.62
N LYS A 63 8.22 18.75 -2.49
CA LYS A 63 6.96 18.03 -2.20
C LYS A 63 6.40 18.41 -0.83
N ASN A 64 7.25 18.58 0.18
CA ASN A 64 6.80 18.98 1.51
C ASN A 64 6.19 20.39 1.52
N ASP A 65 6.81 21.34 0.81
CA ASP A 65 6.27 22.70 0.66
C ASP A 65 4.89 22.68 -0.01
N LEU A 66 4.71 21.84 -1.03
CA LEU A 66 3.43 21.65 -1.71
C LEU A 66 2.38 20.96 -0.83
N GLN A 67 2.80 20.04 0.05
CA GLN A 67 1.90 19.32 0.95
C GLN A 67 1.25 20.22 2.02
N ILE A 68 1.83 21.40 2.28
CA ILE A 68 1.24 22.41 3.16
C ILE A 68 0.12 23.19 2.45
N LYS A 69 0.13 23.24 1.11
CA LYS A 69 -0.85 23.98 0.31
C LYS A 69 -2.18 23.20 0.16
N PRO A 70 -3.31 23.89 -0.09
CA PRO A 70 -4.58 23.23 -0.43
C PRO A 70 -4.47 22.36 -1.70
N LEU A 71 -5.18 21.23 -1.75
CA LEU A 71 -5.14 20.27 -2.87
C LEU A 71 -5.37 20.94 -4.24
N SER A 72 -6.28 21.92 -4.32
CA SER A 72 -6.61 22.66 -5.55
C SER A 72 -5.45 23.47 -6.14
N GLN A 73 -4.45 23.82 -5.33
CA GLN A 73 -3.27 24.59 -5.74
C GLN A 73 -2.04 23.69 -6.02
N ARG A 74 -2.09 22.41 -5.63
CA ARG A 74 -0.93 21.52 -5.75
C ARG A 74 -0.63 21.15 -7.19
N GLY A 75 -1.65 21.00 -8.05
CA GLY A 75 -1.47 20.59 -9.45
C GLY A 75 -0.60 21.56 -10.25
N SER A 76 -1.04 22.82 -10.36
CA SER A 76 -0.32 23.86 -11.10
C SER A 76 1.10 24.09 -10.60
N ASP A 77 1.29 24.06 -9.27
CA ASP A 77 2.60 24.30 -8.66
C ASP A 77 3.55 23.10 -8.80
N SER A 78 3.00 21.88 -8.87
CA SER A 78 3.79 20.66 -9.12
C SER A 78 4.30 20.61 -10.57
N GLU A 79 3.54 21.17 -11.52
CA GLU A 79 3.90 21.21 -12.93
C GLU A 79 4.86 22.36 -13.27
N ALA A 80 4.69 23.53 -12.67
CA ALA A 80 5.37 24.77 -13.04
C ALA A 80 6.91 24.70 -12.98
N GLY A 81 7.47 23.83 -12.14
CA GLY A 81 8.93 23.64 -12.01
C GLY A 81 9.54 22.60 -12.95
N HIS A 82 8.73 21.74 -13.57
CA HIS A 82 9.18 20.54 -14.31
C HIS A 82 10.30 19.75 -13.60
N VAL A 83 10.23 19.66 -12.27
CA VAL A 83 11.29 19.10 -11.43
C VAL A 83 11.47 17.61 -11.67
N GLY A 84 10.38 16.88 -11.82
CA GLY A 84 10.40 15.46 -12.15
C GLY A 84 11.13 15.21 -13.46
N GLY A 85 10.78 15.94 -14.52
CA GLY A 85 11.45 15.87 -15.81
C GLY A 85 12.92 16.25 -15.75
N ARG A 86 13.29 17.33 -15.04
CA ARG A 86 14.69 17.77 -14.86
C ARG A 86 15.53 16.72 -14.15
N VAL A 87 15.03 16.20 -13.02
CA VAL A 87 15.73 15.18 -12.23
C VAL A 87 15.85 13.87 -13.01
N LEU A 88 14.79 13.45 -13.71
CA LEU A 88 14.83 12.23 -14.52
C LEU A 88 15.79 12.34 -15.70
N HIS A 89 15.83 13.50 -16.36
CA HIS A 89 16.80 13.76 -17.43
C HIS A 89 18.23 13.75 -16.91
N TRP A 90 18.48 14.35 -15.73
CA TRP A 90 19.78 14.30 -15.08
C TRP A 90 20.21 12.86 -14.74
N LEU A 91 19.31 12.06 -14.13
CA LEU A 91 19.58 10.64 -13.83
C LEU A 91 20.07 9.91 -15.08
N TRP A 92 19.35 10.06 -16.19
CA TRP A 92 19.73 9.40 -17.44
C TRP A 92 21.05 9.94 -18.00
N GLY A 93 21.27 11.25 -17.95
CA GLY A 93 22.51 11.88 -18.41
C GLY A 93 23.75 11.44 -17.64
N GLN A 94 23.59 10.92 -16.42
CA GLN A 94 24.67 10.36 -15.60
C GLN A 94 24.87 8.84 -15.80
N ASP A 95 24.21 8.23 -16.79
CA ASP A 95 24.11 6.77 -16.93
C ASP A 95 23.59 6.09 -15.65
N MET A 96 22.87 6.85 -14.82
CA MET A 96 22.21 6.29 -13.65
C MET A 96 20.97 5.55 -14.13
N ASN A 97 20.90 4.27 -13.80
CA ASN A 97 19.80 3.38 -14.12
C ASN A 97 18.89 3.15 -12.91
N VAL A 98 17.81 2.39 -13.13
CA VAL A 98 16.80 2.00 -12.12
C VAL A 98 17.37 1.19 -10.94
N ARG A 99 18.68 0.97 -10.89
CA ARG A 99 19.36 0.07 -9.93
C ARG A 99 20.38 0.79 -9.06
N ASP A 100 20.70 2.04 -9.36
CA ASP A 100 21.60 2.82 -8.53
C ASP A 100 20.98 3.11 -7.18
N GLU A 101 21.83 3.40 -6.20
CA GLU A 101 21.42 3.57 -4.80
C GLU A 101 20.29 4.59 -4.65
N LEU A 102 20.30 5.63 -5.48
CA LEU A 102 19.24 6.62 -5.53
C LEU A 102 17.90 6.05 -6.02
N SER A 103 17.90 5.17 -7.02
CA SER A 103 16.71 4.46 -7.52
C SER A 103 16.23 3.34 -6.57
N LEU A 104 16.99 3.03 -5.51
CA LEU A 104 16.60 2.13 -4.42
C LEU A 104 16.07 2.88 -3.19
N ASP A 105 16.25 4.20 -3.16
CA ASP A 105 15.76 5.08 -2.11
C ASP A 105 14.25 5.25 -2.25
N ARG A 106 13.52 4.78 -1.23
CA ARG A 106 12.07 4.81 -1.24
C ARG A 106 11.52 6.23 -1.29
N ILE A 107 12.06 7.11 -0.46
CA ILE A 107 11.57 8.48 -0.32
C ILE A 107 11.78 9.16 -1.66
N PHE A 108 13.00 9.11 -2.20
CA PHE A 108 13.31 9.67 -3.50
C PHE A 108 12.37 9.16 -4.59
N VAL A 109 12.17 7.84 -4.71
CA VAL A 109 11.29 7.25 -5.73
C VAL A 109 9.84 7.70 -5.56
N GLU A 110 9.31 7.75 -4.34
CA GLU A 110 7.95 8.21 -4.06
C GLU A 110 7.78 9.71 -4.38
N ARG A 111 8.77 10.54 -4.03
CA ARG A 111 8.75 12.00 -4.30
C ARG A 111 8.91 12.30 -5.79
N LEU A 112 9.84 11.63 -6.47
CA LEU A 112 10.05 11.80 -7.90
C LEU A 112 8.87 11.28 -8.73
N SER A 113 8.30 10.12 -8.36
CA SER A 113 7.10 9.59 -9.03
C SER A 113 5.92 10.56 -8.93
N TYR A 114 5.78 11.28 -7.81
CA TYR A 114 4.77 12.33 -7.66
C TYR A 114 4.94 13.42 -8.72
N PHE A 115 6.12 14.03 -8.86
CA PHE A 115 6.33 15.06 -9.88
C PHE A 115 6.20 14.53 -11.30
N LEU A 116 6.65 13.30 -11.58
CA LEU A 116 6.52 12.72 -12.91
C LEU A 116 5.07 12.48 -13.32
N VAL A 117 4.21 12.06 -12.39
CA VAL A 117 2.76 11.93 -12.64
C VAL A 117 2.12 13.31 -12.81
N ALA A 118 2.51 14.29 -11.98
CA ALA A 118 2.03 15.67 -12.12
C ALA A 118 2.32 16.23 -13.51
N GLU A 119 3.52 15.98 -14.02
CA GLU A 119 3.99 16.49 -15.31
C GLU A 119 3.52 15.65 -16.53
N GLY A 120 2.75 14.57 -16.33
CA GLY A 120 2.35 13.65 -17.40
C GLY A 120 3.52 12.90 -18.04
N ARG A 121 4.59 12.65 -17.28
CA ARG A 121 5.84 12.01 -17.73
C ARG A 121 5.98 10.56 -17.27
N GLU A 122 4.97 9.97 -16.65
CA GLU A 122 5.01 8.59 -16.18
C GLU A 122 5.24 7.56 -17.29
N GLU A 123 4.79 7.84 -18.52
CA GLU A 123 5.00 6.95 -19.68
C GLU A 123 6.49 6.83 -20.04
N PHE A 124 7.23 7.92 -19.88
CA PHE A 124 8.66 7.91 -20.11
C PHE A 124 9.38 7.04 -19.09
N LEU A 125 9.05 7.21 -17.80
CA LEU A 125 9.56 6.37 -16.71
C LEU A 125 9.23 4.90 -16.96
N TRP A 126 8.03 4.61 -17.44
CA TRP A 126 7.60 3.25 -17.79
C TRP A 126 8.45 2.62 -18.89
N LYS A 127 8.66 3.34 -20.01
CA LYS A 127 9.51 2.88 -21.11
C LYS A 127 10.95 2.65 -20.67
N TRP A 128 11.48 3.54 -19.82
CA TRP A 128 12.81 3.38 -19.24
C TRP A 128 12.92 2.12 -18.38
N LEU A 129 11.93 1.86 -17.51
CA LEU A 129 11.85 0.62 -16.73
C LEU A 129 11.85 -0.62 -17.63
N LEU A 130 11.03 -0.63 -18.68
CA LEU A 130 10.99 -1.74 -19.63
C LEU A 130 12.33 -1.95 -20.33
N HIS A 131 12.95 -0.87 -20.82
CA HIS A 131 14.25 -0.92 -21.47
C HIS A 131 15.32 -1.53 -20.56
N GLU A 132 15.50 -0.95 -19.36
CA GLU A 132 16.50 -1.39 -18.38
C GLU A 132 16.34 -2.85 -17.96
N LEU A 133 15.10 -3.33 -17.92
CA LEU A 133 14.77 -4.69 -17.54
C LEU A 133 14.93 -5.68 -18.68
N ALA A 134 14.68 -5.27 -19.93
CA ALA A 134 14.86 -6.09 -21.11
C ALA A 134 16.35 -6.30 -21.46
N THR A 135 17.19 -5.27 -21.30
CA THR A 135 18.60 -5.32 -21.72
C THR A 135 19.48 -6.20 -20.83
N THR A 136 19.04 -6.58 -19.64
CA THR A 136 19.94 -7.18 -18.66
C THR A 136 19.58 -8.63 -18.30
N LYS A 137 20.53 -9.55 -18.50
CA LYS A 137 20.41 -10.97 -18.12
C LYS A 137 20.48 -11.25 -16.60
N ARG A 138 20.74 -10.25 -15.74
CA ARG A 138 20.91 -10.41 -14.28
C ARG A 138 19.56 -10.29 -13.54
N ARG A 139 19.36 -11.13 -12.51
CA ARG A 139 18.14 -11.11 -11.68
C ARG A 139 17.98 -9.75 -10.98
N VAL A 140 16.77 -9.21 -10.99
CA VAL A 140 16.34 -8.01 -10.26
C VAL A 140 16.09 -8.39 -8.79
N ASN A 141 17.10 -8.90 -8.11
CA ASN A 141 16.93 -9.47 -6.76
C ASN A 141 17.14 -8.46 -5.61
N LYS A 142 17.42 -7.17 -5.89
CA LYS A 142 17.56 -6.17 -4.84
C LYS A 142 16.20 -5.49 -4.54
N PRO A 143 15.70 -5.55 -3.29
CA PRO A 143 14.37 -5.07 -2.88
C PRO A 143 13.99 -3.64 -3.27
N GLY A 144 14.96 -2.75 -3.53
CA GLY A 144 14.68 -1.35 -3.88
C GLY A 144 14.22 -1.14 -5.32
N ARG A 145 14.41 -2.11 -6.23
CA ARG A 145 14.06 -1.97 -7.67
C ARG A 145 12.56 -2.12 -7.95
N HIS A 146 11.72 -2.07 -6.92
CA HIS A 146 10.31 -2.44 -6.97
C HIS A 146 9.40 -1.30 -6.55
N LEU A 147 9.97 -0.12 -6.30
CA LEU A 147 9.25 1.01 -5.71
C LEU A 147 8.69 1.96 -6.75
N TRP A 148 9.17 1.92 -8.00
CA TRP A 148 8.69 2.80 -9.06
C TRP A 148 7.22 2.59 -9.41
N VAL A 149 6.79 1.34 -9.67
CA VAL A 149 5.37 1.08 -9.98
C VAL A 149 4.46 1.45 -8.81
N PRO A 150 4.71 1.04 -7.55
CA PRO A 150 4.00 1.56 -6.38
C PRO A 150 4.07 3.08 -6.23
N GLY A 151 5.21 3.70 -6.54
CA GLY A 151 5.42 5.15 -6.48
C GLY A 151 4.50 5.89 -7.44
N ILE A 152 4.42 5.44 -8.69
CA ILE A 152 3.47 5.94 -9.70
C ILE A 152 2.04 5.75 -9.21
N MET A 153 1.69 4.55 -8.74
CA MET A 153 0.35 4.25 -8.21
C MET A 153 -0.03 5.17 -7.05
N ASN A 154 0.87 5.39 -6.09
CA ASN A 154 0.62 6.26 -4.94
C ASN A 154 0.49 7.72 -5.37
N ALA A 155 1.34 8.19 -6.29
CA ALA A 155 1.24 9.51 -6.88
C ALA A 155 -0.09 9.74 -7.60
N GLN A 156 -0.50 8.80 -8.46
CA GLN A 156 -1.79 8.85 -9.14
C GLN A 156 -2.96 8.91 -8.14
N ARG A 157 -2.90 8.13 -7.06
CA ARG A 157 -3.92 8.19 -6.00
C ARG A 157 -3.98 9.57 -5.35
N GLU A 158 -2.82 10.16 -5.05
CA GLU A 158 -2.71 11.48 -4.42
C GLU A 158 -3.23 12.60 -5.34
N PHE A 159 -2.99 12.52 -6.65
CA PHE A 159 -3.42 13.54 -7.61
C PHE A 159 -4.89 13.44 -8.03
N PHE A 160 -5.38 12.23 -8.30
CA PHE A 160 -6.72 12.03 -8.86
C PHE A 160 -7.79 11.80 -7.79
N ASP A 161 -7.40 11.73 -6.51
CA ASP A 161 -8.25 11.33 -5.38
C ASP A 161 -9.10 10.07 -5.71
N SER A 162 -8.49 9.14 -6.43
CA SER A 162 -9.16 7.99 -7.01
C SER A 162 -8.22 6.79 -7.05
N VAL A 163 -8.78 5.60 -6.85
CA VAL A 163 -8.05 4.34 -7.02
C VAL A 163 -8.07 3.83 -8.46
N VAL A 164 -8.88 4.41 -9.35
CA VAL A 164 -9.02 3.90 -10.72
C VAL A 164 -7.73 4.01 -11.53
N PRO A 165 -7.05 5.18 -11.63
CA PRO A 165 -5.78 5.26 -12.36
C PRO A 165 -4.68 4.35 -11.78
N PRO A 166 -4.44 4.30 -10.45
CA PRO A 166 -3.51 3.35 -9.85
C PRO A 166 -3.79 1.88 -10.19
N LEU A 167 -5.06 1.46 -10.18
CA LEU A 167 -5.41 0.07 -10.47
C LEU A 167 -5.27 -0.27 -11.96
N ARG A 168 -5.45 0.70 -12.88
CA ARG A 168 -5.11 0.53 -14.29
C ARG A 168 -3.59 0.39 -14.48
N THR A 169 -2.80 1.17 -13.74
CA THR A 169 -1.33 1.02 -13.71
C THR A 169 -0.91 -0.35 -13.20
N LEU A 170 -1.57 -0.88 -12.17
CA LEU A 170 -1.36 -2.26 -11.72
C LEU A 170 -1.72 -3.29 -12.80
N HIS A 171 -2.83 -3.09 -13.51
CA HIS A 171 -3.23 -3.98 -14.61
C HIS A 171 -2.15 -4.03 -15.69
N ARG A 172 -1.71 -2.87 -16.16
CA ARG A 172 -0.60 -2.72 -17.11
C ARG A 172 0.68 -3.38 -16.60
N ALA A 173 0.99 -3.23 -15.31
CA ALA A 173 2.18 -3.84 -14.70
C ALA A 173 2.15 -5.38 -14.79
N LEU A 174 0.98 -6.01 -14.65
CA LEU A 174 0.85 -7.46 -14.77
C LEU A 174 1.09 -7.96 -16.20
N GLU A 175 0.80 -7.12 -17.20
CA GLU A 175 1.01 -7.43 -18.62
C GLU A 175 2.48 -7.21 -18.99
N ASP A 176 2.97 -5.99 -18.76
CA ASP A 176 4.27 -5.51 -19.22
C ASP A 176 5.45 -6.08 -18.41
N PHE A 177 5.24 -6.37 -17.11
CA PHE A 177 6.28 -6.90 -16.23
C PHE A 177 6.06 -8.37 -15.87
N SER A 178 5.51 -9.14 -16.82
CA SER A 178 5.31 -10.57 -16.66
C SER A 178 6.65 -11.35 -16.58
N GLY A 179 6.65 -12.43 -15.79
CA GLY A 179 7.79 -13.35 -15.68
C GLY A 179 8.56 -13.31 -14.34
N ARG A 180 9.27 -14.41 -14.05
CA ARG A 180 9.91 -14.64 -12.73
C ARG A 180 10.92 -13.57 -12.30
N ARG A 181 11.53 -12.84 -13.24
CA ARG A 181 12.56 -11.83 -12.93
C ARG A 181 12.00 -10.46 -12.59
N LEU A 182 10.80 -10.17 -13.07
CA LEU A 182 10.11 -8.88 -12.91
C LEU A 182 9.00 -8.94 -11.85
N TRP A 183 8.69 -10.18 -11.44
CA TRP A 183 7.82 -10.54 -10.34
C TRP A 183 7.86 -9.61 -9.10
N PRO A 184 9.02 -9.18 -8.58
CA PRO A 184 9.03 -8.31 -7.42
C PRO A 184 8.38 -6.93 -7.63
N MET A 185 8.39 -6.39 -8.86
CA MET A 185 7.70 -5.12 -9.15
C MET A 185 6.19 -5.29 -9.12
N THR A 186 5.69 -6.35 -9.76
CA THR A 186 4.27 -6.70 -9.72
C THR A 186 3.82 -7.03 -8.30
N PHE A 187 4.68 -7.65 -7.48
CA PHE A 187 4.39 -7.89 -6.07
C PHE A 187 4.24 -6.60 -5.26
N ALA A 188 5.19 -5.68 -5.37
CA ALA A 188 5.13 -4.42 -4.65
C ALA A 188 3.91 -3.59 -5.08
N ALA A 189 3.62 -3.58 -6.38
CA ALA A 189 2.42 -2.96 -6.94
C ALA A 189 1.14 -3.64 -6.42
N ALA A 190 1.11 -4.97 -6.31
CA ALA A 190 -0.01 -5.71 -5.73
C ALA A 190 -0.25 -5.34 -4.26
N VAL A 191 0.82 -5.15 -3.48
CA VAL A 191 0.70 -4.68 -2.09
C VAL A 191 0.12 -3.28 -2.01
N ALA A 192 0.58 -2.35 -2.87
CA ALA A 192 0.01 -1.01 -2.95
C ALA A 192 -1.47 -1.04 -3.36
N GLY A 193 -1.82 -1.80 -4.40
CA GLY A 193 -3.19 -2.02 -4.84
C GLY A 193 -4.08 -2.60 -3.74
N GLN A 194 -3.58 -3.59 -2.99
CA GLN A 194 -4.27 -4.17 -1.84
C GLN A 194 -4.61 -3.11 -0.79
N ILE A 195 -3.64 -2.27 -0.41
CA ILE A 195 -3.85 -1.19 0.57
C ILE A 195 -4.91 -0.20 0.07
N MET A 196 -4.92 0.10 -1.22
CA MET A 196 -5.90 1.01 -1.83
C MET A 196 -7.31 0.44 -1.77
N ILE A 197 -7.50 -0.81 -2.19
CA ILE A 197 -8.84 -1.43 -2.23
C ILE A 197 -9.42 -1.69 -0.84
N THR A 198 -8.59 -1.91 0.18
CA THR A 198 -9.03 -2.11 1.56
C THR A 198 -9.19 -0.82 2.36
N SER A 199 -9.12 0.34 1.72
CA SER A 199 -9.38 1.62 2.39
C SER A 199 -10.89 1.87 2.49
N ASN A 200 -11.38 2.21 3.69
CA ASN A 200 -12.80 2.47 3.93
C ASN A 200 -13.31 3.76 3.25
N ASN A 201 -12.41 4.68 2.87
CA ASN A 201 -12.80 6.00 2.36
C ASN A 201 -12.93 6.04 0.84
N VAL A 202 -12.60 4.94 0.16
CA VAL A 202 -12.63 4.87 -1.30
C VAL A 202 -14.04 4.55 -1.77
N PRO A 203 -14.66 5.37 -2.65
CA PRO A 203 -15.96 5.07 -3.21
C PRO A 203 -15.93 3.77 -4.04
N PRO A 204 -17.08 3.10 -4.26
CA PRO A 204 -17.15 1.97 -5.18
C PRO A 204 -16.55 2.31 -6.54
N TYR A 205 -15.78 1.37 -7.08
CA TYR A 205 -15.12 1.45 -8.37
C TYR A 205 -15.45 0.19 -9.19
N ASP A 206 -15.04 0.18 -10.44
CA ASP A 206 -15.25 -0.96 -11.35
C ASP A 206 -14.76 -2.28 -10.72
N PRO A 207 -15.66 -3.27 -10.50
CA PRO A 207 -15.29 -4.59 -9.99
C PRO A 207 -14.19 -5.29 -10.80
N ALA A 208 -14.07 -5.02 -12.11
CA ALA A 208 -12.99 -5.59 -12.92
C ALA A 208 -11.59 -5.21 -12.39
N LEU A 209 -11.44 -3.98 -11.88
CA LEU A 209 -10.18 -3.50 -11.27
C LEU A 209 -9.91 -4.16 -9.91
N PHE A 210 -10.95 -4.59 -9.19
CA PHE A 210 -10.78 -5.40 -7.99
C PHE A 210 -10.18 -6.77 -8.33
N THR A 211 -10.66 -7.41 -9.40
CA THR A 211 -10.13 -8.70 -9.89
C THR A 211 -8.66 -8.59 -10.29
N VAL A 212 -8.22 -7.45 -10.83
CA VAL A 212 -6.80 -7.19 -11.11
C VAL A 212 -5.94 -7.31 -9.84
N VAL A 213 -6.39 -6.75 -8.71
CA VAL A 213 -5.66 -6.85 -7.43
C VAL A 213 -5.62 -8.30 -6.93
N LEU A 214 -6.71 -9.05 -7.07
CA LEU A 214 -6.72 -10.46 -6.70
C LEU A 214 -5.72 -11.27 -7.53
N ARG A 215 -5.73 -11.10 -8.86
CA ARG A 215 -4.78 -11.74 -9.78
C ARG A 215 -3.33 -11.36 -9.46
N ALA A 216 -3.08 -10.10 -9.12
CA ALA A 216 -1.75 -9.64 -8.72
C ALA A 216 -1.26 -10.32 -7.43
N ASN A 217 -2.16 -10.56 -6.47
CA ASN A 217 -1.86 -11.31 -5.25
C ASN A 217 -1.56 -12.81 -5.52
N GLU A 218 -2.16 -13.41 -6.54
CA GLU A 218 -1.92 -14.84 -6.89
C GLU A 218 -0.53 -15.09 -7.45
N ALA A 219 -0.05 -14.16 -8.28
CA ALA A 219 1.34 -14.17 -8.68
C ALA A 219 2.26 -13.96 -7.44
N GLY A 220 1.70 -13.23 -6.45
CA GLY A 220 2.19 -12.78 -5.15
C GLY A 220 2.68 -13.81 -4.17
N LYS A 221 1.70 -14.63 -3.84
CA LYS A 221 1.53 -15.33 -2.58
C LYS A 221 1.06 -16.73 -2.93
N LYS A 222 1.27 -17.68 -2.02
CA LYS A 222 0.84 -19.07 -2.25
C LYS A 222 0.21 -19.65 -1.00
N GLY A 223 -0.56 -20.71 -1.22
CA GLY A 223 -1.14 -21.51 -0.14
C GLY A 223 -2.08 -20.71 0.77
N PRO A 224 -2.06 -20.98 2.08
CA PRO A 224 -3.00 -20.37 3.02
C PRO A 224 -2.92 -18.83 3.11
N VAL A 225 -1.72 -18.25 2.95
CA VAL A 225 -1.54 -16.79 3.00
C VAL A 225 -2.22 -16.09 1.83
N LEU A 226 -2.19 -16.70 0.64
CA LEU A 226 -2.91 -16.20 -0.52
C LEU A 226 -4.42 -16.24 -0.28
N ARG A 227 -4.95 -17.38 0.16
CA ARG A 227 -6.39 -17.53 0.42
C ARG A 227 -6.90 -16.55 1.46
N TYR A 228 -6.20 -16.41 2.58
CA TYR A 228 -6.53 -15.38 3.57
C TYR A 228 -6.47 -13.97 2.98
N THR A 229 -5.43 -13.63 2.20
CA THR A 229 -5.34 -12.31 1.56
C THR A 229 -6.55 -12.06 0.66
N GLN A 230 -6.92 -13.02 -0.18
CA GLN A 230 -8.07 -12.91 -1.08
C GLN A 230 -9.38 -12.78 -0.29
N ALA A 231 -9.55 -13.60 0.75
CA ALA A 231 -10.75 -13.56 1.59
C ALA A 231 -10.86 -12.24 2.36
N ALA A 232 -9.75 -11.69 2.86
CA ALA A 232 -9.69 -10.37 3.48
C ALA A 232 -10.02 -9.26 2.48
N ALA A 233 -9.47 -9.32 1.26
CA ALA A 233 -9.78 -8.36 0.20
C ALA A 233 -11.29 -8.38 -0.13
N MET A 234 -11.91 -9.56 -0.18
CA MET A 234 -13.33 -9.73 -0.50
C MET A 234 -14.28 -9.07 0.50
N LEU A 235 -13.84 -8.73 1.71
CA LEU A 235 -14.61 -7.88 2.63
C LEU A 235 -14.80 -6.44 2.11
N PHE A 236 -13.97 -6.03 1.15
CA PHE A 236 -13.93 -4.69 0.56
C PHE A 236 -14.30 -4.71 -0.93
N HIS A 237 -14.92 -5.78 -1.41
CA HIS A 237 -15.40 -5.82 -2.80
C HIS A 237 -16.38 -4.65 -3.03
N PRO A 238 -16.25 -3.87 -4.12
CA PRO A 238 -16.99 -2.62 -4.29
C PRO A 238 -18.50 -2.78 -4.40
N THR A 239 -18.98 -3.97 -4.78
CA THR A 239 -20.43 -4.25 -4.99
C THR A 239 -20.94 -5.49 -4.28
N GLN A 240 -20.05 -6.36 -3.80
CA GLN A 240 -20.40 -7.70 -3.28
C GLN A 240 -19.46 -8.13 -2.15
N PRO A 241 -19.42 -7.40 -1.02
CA PRO A 241 -18.61 -7.82 0.13
C PRO A 241 -18.96 -9.25 0.56
N ASN A 242 -17.95 -10.10 0.75
CA ASN A 242 -18.15 -11.52 1.05
C ASN A 242 -17.51 -11.94 2.38
N ALA A 243 -18.26 -11.78 3.47
CA ALA A 243 -17.84 -12.21 4.81
C ALA A 243 -17.80 -13.74 4.98
N ARG A 244 -18.58 -14.50 4.20
CA ARG A 244 -18.59 -15.97 4.28
C ARG A 244 -17.26 -16.57 3.82
N PHE A 245 -16.69 -16.07 2.73
CA PHE A 245 -15.37 -16.52 2.29
C PHE A 245 -14.30 -16.22 3.35
N PHE A 246 -14.33 -15.02 3.94
CA PHE A 246 -13.44 -14.67 5.05
C PHE A 246 -13.61 -15.60 6.25
N LEU A 247 -14.84 -15.89 6.68
CA LEU A 247 -15.13 -16.78 7.80
C LEU A 247 -14.49 -18.17 7.60
N ASN A 248 -14.65 -18.74 6.40
CA ASN A 248 -14.10 -20.07 6.07
C ASN A 248 -12.57 -20.12 6.20
N GLU A 249 -11.88 -19.08 5.73
CA GLU A 249 -10.41 -19.02 5.76
C GLU A 249 -9.85 -18.53 7.12
N THR A 250 -10.67 -17.90 7.96
CA THR A 250 -10.26 -17.36 9.27
C THR A 250 -9.71 -18.45 10.18
N SER A 251 -10.37 -19.61 10.22
CA SER A 251 -9.99 -20.71 11.11
C SER A 251 -8.60 -21.28 10.79
N GLU A 252 -8.29 -21.47 9.51
CA GLU A 252 -6.98 -21.93 9.05
C GLU A 252 -5.91 -20.86 9.28
N TYR A 253 -6.22 -19.59 9.02
CA TYR A 253 -5.26 -18.51 9.25
C TYR A 253 -4.92 -18.32 10.74
N LEU A 254 -5.88 -18.52 11.65
CA LEU A 254 -5.62 -18.54 13.09
C LEU A 254 -4.63 -19.65 13.49
N LYS A 255 -4.70 -20.83 12.85
CA LYS A 255 -3.79 -21.96 13.10
C LYS A 255 -2.36 -21.69 12.64
N LEU A 256 -2.17 -20.85 11.62
CA LEU A 256 -0.84 -20.46 11.10
C LEU A 256 -0.06 -19.56 12.06
N GLY A 257 -0.59 -19.30 13.26
CA GLY A 257 0.12 -18.57 14.30
C GLY A 257 0.02 -17.07 14.11
N ILE A 258 -1.16 -16.52 13.80
CA ILE A 258 -1.39 -15.06 13.84
C ILE A 258 -0.95 -14.46 15.19
N ASN A 259 -1.05 -15.23 16.27
CA ASN A 259 -0.58 -14.85 17.61
C ASN A 259 0.95 -14.67 17.70
N THR A 260 1.69 -15.21 16.74
CA THR A 260 3.14 -15.04 16.57
C THR A 260 3.49 -14.05 15.44
N ALA A 261 2.48 -13.57 14.71
CA ALA A 261 2.65 -12.51 13.75
C ALA A 261 2.81 -11.17 14.47
N ARG A 262 3.30 -10.17 13.73
CA ARG A 262 3.54 -8.81 14.23
C ARG A 262 2.24 -8.13 14.65
N ASP A 263 2.30 -7.23 15.63
CA ASP A 263 1.15 -6.45 16.13
C ASP A 263 0.36 -5.77 15.00
N ALA A 264 1.04 -5.16 14.02
CA ALA A 264 0.37 -4.54 12.88
C ALA A 264 -0.45 -5.56 12.07
N ALA A 265 0.05 -6.78 11.89
CA ALA A 265 -0.65 -7.85 11.19
C ALA A 265 -1.81 -8.42 12.04
N GLN A 266 -1.62 -8.53 13.36
CA GLN A 266 -2.66 -8.91 14.31
C GLN A 266 -3.80 -7.88 14.33
N ASN A 267 -3.46 -6.59 14.42
CA ASN A 267 -4.41 -5.49 14.40
C ASN A 267 -5.16 -5.40 13.08
N ALA A 268 -4.48 -5.60 11.94
CA ALA A 268 -5.13 -5.68 10.63
C ALA A 268 -6.08 -6.88 10.54
N PHE A 269 -5.65 -8.06 11.02
CA PHE A 269 -6.50 -9.24 11.09
C PHE A 269 -7.75 -8.99 11.95
N ALA A 270 -7.58 -8.49 13.18
CA ALA A 270 -8.68 -8.18 14.07
C ALA A 270 -9.65 -7.14 13.48
N ALA A 271 -9.14 -6.14 12.76
CA ALA A 271 -9.96 -5.17 12.03
C ALA A 271 -10.78 -5.84 10.90
N HIS A 272 -10.19 -6.78 10.15
CA HIS A 272 -10.92 -7.56 9.14
C HIS A 272 -11.99 -8.45 9.78
N VAL A 273 -11.71 -9.07 10.93
CA VAL A 273 -12.69 -9.87 11.68
C VAL A 273 -13.89 -9.02 12.12
N LEU A 274 -13.65 -7.81 12.68
CA LEU A 274 -14.74 -6.90 13.04
C LEU A 274 -15.54 -6.43 11.81
N ARG A 275 -14.88 -6.14 10.70
CA ARG A 275 -15.56 -5.82 9.43
C ARG A 275 -16.43 -6.98 8.94
N ALA A 276 -15.93 -8.21 8.98
CA ALA A 276 -16.68 -9.39 8.59
C ALA A 276 -17.89 -9.61 9.50
N ALA A 277 -17.74 -9.41 10.80
CA ALA A 277 -18.85 -9.47 11.75
C ALA A 277 -19.93 -8.44 11.42
N TYR A 278 -19.54 -7.18 11.15
CA TYR A 278 -20.47 -6.12 10.76
C TYR A 278 -21.22 -6.44 9.46
N ILE A 279 -20.53 -6.99 8.45
CA ILE A 279 -21.17 -7.47 7.21
C ILE A 279 -22.21 -8.56 7.51
N PHE A 280 -21.90 -9.54 8.39
CA PHE A 280 -22.88 -10.55 8.78
C PHE A 280 -24.08 -9.96 9.54
N ARG A 281 -23.87 -8.93 10.36
CA ARG A 281 -24.99 -8.21 11.01
C ARG A 281 -25.91 -7.57 9.98
N LEU A 282 -25.35 -6.89 8.97
CA LEU A 282 -26.11 -6.33 7.84
C LEU A 282 -26.86 -7.40 7.04
N GLN A 283 -26.37 -8.64 7.05
CA GLN A 283 -27.00 -9.80 6.41
C GLN A 283 -27.94 -10.58 7.36
N ASN A 284 -28.30 -10.03 8.52
CA ASN A 284 -29.13 -10.68 9.55
C ASN A 284 -28.58 -12.03 10.06
N ASN A 285 -27.26 -12.26 9.97
CA ASN A 285 -26.61 -13.48 10.45
C ASN A 285 -25.90 -13.24 11.80
N ALA A 286 -26.70 -13.14 12.86
CA ALA A 286 -26.21 -12.83 14.21
C ALA A 286 -25.26 -13.90 14.78
N LYS A 287 -25.44 -15.17 14.40
CA LYS A 287 -24.63 -16.29 14.91
C LYS A 287 -23.17 -16.18 14.45
N ASP A 288 -22.96 -16.01 13.15
CA ASP A 288 -21.60 -15.92 12.60
C ASP A 288 -20.92 -14.61 13.00
N ALA A 289 -21.67 -13.51 13.11
CA ALA A 289 -21.17 -12.25 13.65
C ALA A 289 -20.67 -12.40 15.11
N ALA A 290 -21.49 -12.99 16.00
CA ALA A 290 -21.12 -13.19 17.39
C ALA A 290 -19.88 -14.08 17.57
N TRP A 291 -19.72 -15.10 16.72
CA TRP A 291 -18.52 -15.95 16.74
C TRP A 291 -17.24 -15.16 16.39
N LEU A 292 -17.29 -14.32 15.35
CA LEU A 292 -16.17 -13.46 14.96
C LEU A 292 -15.86 -12.41 16.04
N GLU A 293 -16.87 -11.78 16.61
CA GLU A 293 -16.73 -10.83 17.73
C GLU A 293 -16.05 -11.48 18.94
N ALA A 294 -16.45 -12.71 19.30
CA ALA A 294 -15.83 -13.46 20.39
C ALA A 294 -14.33 -13.71 20.15
N ILE A 295 -13.90 -13.98 18.91
CA ILE A 295 -12.48 -14.11 18.58
C ILE A 295 -11.72 -12.83 18.90
N VAL A 296 -12.24 -11.67 18.49
CA VAL A 296 -11.58 -10.37 18.71
C VAL A 296 -11.56 -10.03 20.19
N LYS A 297 -12.68 -10.22 20.89
CA LYS A 297 -12.80 -9.99 22.33
C LYS A 297 -11.80 -10.82 23.14
N THR A 298 -11.63 -12.11 22.82
CA THR A 298 -10.74 -13.01 23.56
C THR A 298 -9.27 -12.84 23.17
N ARG A 299 -8.96 -12.62 21.89
CA ARG A 299 -7.56 -12.67 21.40
C ARG A 299 -6.93 -11.31 21.13
N PHE A 300 -7.74 -10.27 20.90
CA PHE A 300 -7.26 -8.93 20.53
C PHE A 300 -7.98 -7.84 21.35
N PRO A 301 -7.86 -7.87 22.69
CA PRO A 301 -8.64 -7.00 23.59
C PRO A 301 -8.44 -5.50 23.35
N VAL A 302 -7.25 -5.09 22.89
CA VAL A 302 -6.95 -3.69 22.54
C VAL A 302 -7.80 -3.24 21.35
N VAL A 303 -7.91 -4.06 20.30
CA VAL A 303 -8.74 -3.76 19.13
C VAL A 303 -10.22 -3.80 19.49
N TRP A 304 -10.62 -4.77 20.33
CA TRP A 304 -11.98 -4.85 20.85
C TRP A 304 -12.39 -3.59 21.63
N ALA A 305 -11.53 -3.08 22.51
CA ALA A 305 -11.80 -1.87 23.28
C ALA A 305 -11.97 -0.63 22.38
N ALA A 306 -11.28 -0.57 21.24
CA ALA A 306 -11.35 0.55 20.30
C ALA A 306 -12.50 0.44 19.26
N ARG A 307 -13.35 -0.60 19.33
CA ARG A 307 -14.33 -0.92 18.28
C ARG A 307 -15.39 0.16 18.08
N GLU A 308 -16.03 0.62 19.15
CA GLU A 308 -17.18 1.55 19.08
C GLU A 308 -16.77 2.93 18.56
N LYS A 309 -15.77 3.55 19.19
CA LYS A 309 -15.40 4.94 18.91
C LYS A 309 -14.81 5.16 17.52
N LYS A 310 -14.16 4.14 16.95
CA LYS A 310 -13.39 4.29 15.71
C LYS A 310 -13.86 3.35 14.61
N ARG A 311 -13.97 2.06 14.90
CA ARG A 311 -14.25 1.07 13.86
C ARG A 311 -15.69 1.07 13.41
N LEU A 312 -16.65 1.24 14.33
CA LEU A 312 -18.05 1.29 13.97
C LEU A 312 -18.33 2.48 13.04
N THR A 313 -17.88 3.68 13.42
CA THR A 313 -18.02 4.89 12.58
C THR A 313 -17.37 4.74 11.21
N GLU A 314 -16.18 4.14 11.12
CA GLU A 314 -15.51 3.85 9.84
C GLU A 314 -16.32 2.87 8.95
N LEU A 315 -17.05 1.92 9.54
CA LEU A 315 -17.85 0.92 8.82
C LEU A 315 -19.23 1.45 8.42
N GLU A 316 -19.87 2.24 9.29
CA GLU A 316 -21.15 2.90 9.03
C GLU A 316 -21.05 3.86 7.84
N THR A 317 -19.91 4.52 7.70
CA THR A 317 -19.65 5.49 6.62
C THR A 317 -18.96 4.89 5.39
N ASP A 318 -18.56 3.60 5.42
CA ASP A 318 -17.89 2.98 4.26
C ASP A 318 -18.88 2.86 3.09
N PRO A 319 -18.62 3.53 1.95
CA PRO A 319 -19.54 3.52 0.82
C PRO A 319 -19.63 2.16 0.12
N LYS A 320 -18.68 1.23 0.32
CA LYS A 320 -18.74 -0.14 -0.25
C LYS A 320 -19.74 -1.05 0.47
N LEU A 321 -20.19 -0.66 1.67
CA LEU A 321 -21.20 -1.40 2.42
C LEU A 321 -22.62 -0.85 2.20
N GLU A 322 -22.77 0.19 1.38
CA GLU A 322 -24.04 0.89 1.17
C GLU A 322 -25.14 -0.02 0.60
N VAL A 323 -24.78 -0.91 -0.34
CA VAL A 323 -25.73 -1.89 -0.90
C VAL A 323 -26.30 -2.79 0.19
N LEU A 324 -25.45 -3.27 1.10
CA LEU A 324 -25.87 -4.12 2.22
C LEU A 324 -26.70 -3.34 3.23
N ARG A 325 -26.35 -2.08 3.53
CA ARG A 325 -27.15 -1.21 4.41
C ARG A 325 -28.57 -0.98 3.89
N ARG A 326 -28.74 -0.78 2.58
CA ARG A 326 -30.07 -0.62 1.95
C ARG A 326 -30.91 -1.90 1.99
N GLN A 327 -30.25 -3.06 2.02
CA GLN A 327 -30.90 -4.36 2.10
C GLN A 327 -31.17 -4.81 3.54
N TYR A 328 -30.58 -4.13 4.52
CA TYR A 328 -30.72 -4.48 5.92
C TYR A 328 -32.15 -4.17 6.40
N THR A 329 -32.79 -5.18 6.97
CA THR A 329 -34.19 -5.13 7.44
C THR A 329 -34.32 -5.05 8.96
N GLY A 330 -33.22 -4.93 9.70
CA GLY A 330 -33.25 -4.84 11.15
C GLY A 330 -33.79 -3.49 11.62
N GLN A 331 -34.37 -3.47 12.82
CA GLN A 331 -35.06 -2.29 13.36
C GLN A 331 -34.12 -1.16 13.78
N ALA A 332 -32.86 -1.48 14.10
CA ALA A 332 -31.84 -0.53 14.52
C ALA A 332 -30.54 -0.75 13.73
N PRO A 333 -29.72 0.31 13.50
CA PRO A 333 -28.41 0.17 12.89
C PRO A 333 -27.59 -0.93 13.59
N PRO A 334 -26.84 -1.76 12.85
CA PRO A 334 -26.08 -2.82 13.48
C PRO A 334 -24.98 -2.25 14.38
N THR A 335 -24.97 -2.65 15.64
CA THR A 335 -23.88 -2.39 16.59
C THR A 335 -23.04 -3.64 16.81
N PHE A 336 -21.86 -3.47 17.40
CA PHE A 336 -21.19 -4.61 18.05
C PHE A 336 -21.88 -4.83 19.41
N ASP A 337 -22.09 -6.09 19.82
CA ASP A 337 -22.87 -6.47 21.00
C ASP A 337 -24.36 -6.03 20.97
N PRO A 338 -25.31 -6.90 20.56
CA PRO A 338 -26.75 -6.58 20.59
C PRO A 338 -27.39 -6.57 21.98
N TRP A 339 -26.60 -6.76 23.06
CA TRP A 339 -27.08 -6.98 24.44
C TRP A 339 -26.30 -6.16 25.49
N SER A 340 -25.93 -4.92 25.17
CA SER A 340 -25.43 -3.95 26.17
C SER A 340 -26.57 -3.15 26.76
#